data_AF-A0A3B0TYE3-F1
#
_entry.id   AF-A0A3B0TYE3-F1
#
_cell.length_a   1.000
_cell.length_b   1.000
_cell.length_c   1.000
_cell.angle_alpha   90.00
_cell.angle_beta   90.00
_cell.angle_gamma   90.00
#
_symmetry.space_group_name_H-M   'P 1'
#
loop_
_entity.id
_entity.type
_entity.pdbx_description
1 polymer ?
#
loop_
_entity_poly.entity_id
_entity_poly.type
_entity_poly.pdbx_seq_one_letter_code
_entity_poly.pdbx_strand_id
1 'polypeptide(L)' 'MSSETNAKSMSIIMTKGALDQAYPAFILATTAAAMGLDVTMFFTFYG' A
#
# COMPACT_ATOMS: atom_id res chain seq x y z
N MET A 1 -27.99 13.63 1.10
CA MET A 1 -27.66 12.19 1.27
C MET A 1 -26.84 11.75 0.06
N SER A 2 -25.79 10.95 0.28
CA SER A 2 -24.82 10.38 -0.68
C SER A 2 -23.51 11.15 -0.92
N SER A 3 -22.73 11.39 0.14
CA SER A 3 -21.28 11.16 0.01
C SER A 3 -21.02 9.78 0.62
N GLU A 4 -21.14 8.74 -0.20
CA GLU A 4 -20.59 7.45 0.20
C GLU A 4 -19.11 7.68 0.47
N THR A 5 -18.69 7.45 1.71
CA THR A 5 -17.29 7.41 2.10
C THR A 5 -16.66 6.31 1.26
N ASN A 6 -16.14 6.67 0.10
CA ASN A 6 -15.31 5.80 -0.73
C ASN A 6 -14.10 5.50 0.15
N ALA A 7 -14.17 4.41 0.92
CA ALA A 7 -13.08 3.93 1.75
C ALA A 7 -11.93 3.65 0.78
N LYS A 8 -11.03 4.63 0.67
CA LYS A 8 -10.05 4.70 -0.40
C LYS A 8 -9.06 3.59 -0.10
N SER A 9 -9.13 2.48 -0.82
CA SER A 9 -8.26 1.33 -0.62
C SER A 9 -7.04 1.41 -1.54
N MET A 10 -5.89 0.92 -1.06
CA MET A 10 -4.63 0.89 -1.78
C MET A 10 -4.07 -0.52 -1.77
N SER A 11 -3.79 -1.09 -2.95
CA SER A 11 -3.14 -2.40 -3.09
C SER A 11 -1.75 -2.23 -3.70
N ILE A 12 -0.75 -2.83 -3.06
CA ILE A 12 0.66 -2.78 -3.50
C ILE A 12 1.15 -4.21 -3.73
N ILE A 13 1.61 -4.49 -4.95
CA ILE A 13 2.24 -5.78 -5.29
C ILE A 13 3.75 -5.61 -5.22
N MET A 14 4.37 -6.28 -4.25
CA MET A 14 5.81 -6.36 -4.11
C MET A 14 6.33 -7.58 -4.86
N THR A 15 7.13 -7.34 -5.90
CA THR A 15 7.79 -8.41 -6.67
C THR A 15 9.29 -8.50 -6.37
N LYS A 16 9.85 -7.47 -5.72
CA LYS A 16 11.28 -7.32 -5.44
C LYS A 16 11.47 -6.85 -4.00
N GLY A 17 12.21 -7.61 -3.21
CA GLY A 17 12.46 -7.36 -1.79
C GLY A 17 13.84 -6.77 -1.46
N ALA A 18 14.62 -6.39 -2.48
CA ALA A 18 15.86 -5.65 -2.24
C ALA A 18 15.55 -4.30 -1.57
N LEU A 19 16.38 -3.91 -0.58
CA LEU A 19 16.08 -2.78 0.29
C LEU A 19 15.78 -1.50 -0.48
N ASP A 20 16.56 -1.21 -1.53
CA ASP A 20 16.44 -0.07 -2.44
C ASP A 20 15.11 -0.02 -3.22
N GLN A 21 14.44 -1.16 -3.37
CA GLN A 21 13.19 -1.29 -4.12
C GLN A 21 11.98 -1.46 -3.22
N ALA A 22 12.20 -1.98 -2.01
CA ALA A 22 11.17 -2.21 -1.03
C ALA A 22 10.83 -0.93 -0.24
N TYR A 23 11.82 -0.12 0.12
CA TYR A 23 11.62 1.06 0.97
C TYR A 23 10.57 2.05 0.43
N PRO A 24 10.46 2.35 -0.88
CA PRO A 24 9.47 3.30 -1.39
C PRO A 24 8.05 2.77 -1.20
N ALA A 25 7.82 1.48 -1.42
CA ALA A 25 6.50 0.87 -1.25
C ALA A 25 6.09 0.83 0.23
N PHE A 26 7.04 0.65 1.15
CA PHE A 26 6.76 0.79 2.59
C PHE A 26 6.46 2.24 3.01
N ILE A 27 7.13 3.24 2.44
CA ILE A 27 6.79 4.65 2.68
C ILE A 27 5.37 4.98 2.18
N LEU A 28 5.01 4.51 0.99
CA LEU A 28 3.68 4.71 0.44
C LEU A 28 2.60 3.98 1.25
N ALA A 29 2.87 2.74 1.66
CA ALA A 29 1.94 1.96 2.48
C ALA A 29 1.68 2.63 3.83
N THR A 30 2.75 3.06 4.52
CA THR A 30 2.63 3.69 5.84
C THR A 30 1.96 5.06 5.79
N THR A 31 2.24 5.86 4.75
CA THR A 31 1.56 7.15 4.55
C THR A 31 0.08 6.96 4.21
N ALA A 32 -0.26 6.01 3.34
CA ALA A 32 -1.65 5.70 3.02
C ALA A 32 -2.41 5.18 4.25
N ALA A 33 -1.82 4.28 5.04
CA ALA A 33 -2.40 3.80 6.28
C ALA A 33 -2.62 4.94 7.29
N ALA A 34 -1.67 5.87 7.42
CA ALA A 34 -1.79 7.04 8.28
C ALA A 34 -2.88 8.02 7.83
N MET A 35 -3.19 8.06 6.52
CA MET A 35 -4.28 8.86 5.95
C MET A 35 -5.66 8.16 6.06
N GLY A 36 -5.73 6.99 6.69
CA GLY A 36 -6.97 6.24 6.89
C GLY A 36 -7.41 5.42 5.68
N LEU A 37 -6.49 5.12 4.75
CA LEU A 37 -6.74 4.21 3.64
C LEU A 37 -6.60 2.76 4.11
N ASP A 38 -7.42 1.87 3.54
CA ASP A 38 -7.26 0.42 3.71
C ASP A 38 -6.13 -0.08 2.77
N VAL A 39 -4.98 -0.44 3.35
CA VAL A 39 -3.78 -0.79 2.59
C VAL A 39 -3.55 -2.30 2.63
N THR A 40 -3.51 -2.92 1.46
CA THR A 40 -3.15 -4.33 1.28
C THR A 40 -1.82 -4.45 0.55
N MET A 41 -0.86 -5.18 1.12
CA MET A 41 0.41 -5.50 0.47
C MET A 41 0.45 -6.98 0.12
N PHE A 42 0.66 -7.29 -1.15
CA PHE A 42 0.84 -8.66 -1.65
C PHE A 42 2.29 -8.87 -2.06
N PHE A 43 2.97 -9.75 -1.35
CA PHE A 43 4.36 -10.12 -1.56
C PHE A 43 4.41 -11.38 -2.44
N THR A 44 5.14 -11.31 -3.55
CA THR A 44 5.33 -12.41 -4.50
C THR A 44 6.76 -12.46 -5.08
N PHE A 45 7.17 -13.65 -5.53
CA PHE A 45 8.52 -13.97 -6.02
C PHE A 45 9.63 -13.69 -5.01
N TYR A 46 10.30 -12.54 -5.14
CA TYR A 46 11.44 -12.12 -4.33
C TYR A 46 11.10 -10.90 -3.45
N GLY A 47 9.86 -10.43 -3.51
CA GLY A 47 9.28 -9.40 -2.64
C GLY A 47 8.30 -10.06 -1.71
#